data_AF-A0AAW1QR50-F1
#
_entry.id   AF-A0AAW1QR50-F1
#
_cell.length_a   1.000
_cell.length_b   1.000
_cell.length_c   1.000
_cell.angle_alpha   90.00
_cell.angle_beta   90.00
_cell.angle_gamma   90.00
#
_symmetry.space_group_name_H-M   'P 1'
#
loop_
_entity.id
_entity.type
_entity.pdbx_description
1 polymer ?
#
loop_
_entity_poly.entity_id
_entity_poly.type
_entity_poly.pdbx_seq_one_letter_code
_entity_poly.pdbx_strand_id
1 'polypeptide(L)'
;MNRRKAVPKDRPKVPNDRPKAPQDDLVSVKFVDAGRSMRETTVCINAKITVQELKLAFAAKASEPLARVQQLMCGGVCLRDDWKVADLKGFKSAMKVNEPAMFIVHRNYTGGTPA
;
A
#
# COMPACT_ATOMS: atom_id res chain seq x y z
N MET A 1 -50.00 25.39 -28.34
CA MET A 1 -48.93 24.43 -28.00
C MET A 1 -47.66 24.84 -28.72
N ASN A 2 -46.60 25.23 -28.00
CA ASN A 2 -45.21 25.14 -28.49
C ASN A 2 -44.17 25.51 -27.41
N ARG A 3 -43.26 24.54 -27.18
CA ARG A 3 -41.83 24.64 -26.82
C ARG A 3 -41.43 25.56 -25.65
N ARG A 4 -41.18 24.95 -24.48
CA ARG A 4 -40.18 25.46 -23.53
C ARG A 4 -39.01 24.48 -23.43
N LYS A 5 -37.84 25.03 -23.72
CA LYS A 5 -36.53 24.41 -23.93
C LYS A 5 -36.06 23.68 -22.67
N ALA A 6 -35.53 22.46 -22.85
CA ALA A 6 -34.80 21.74 -21.83
C ALA A 6 -33.52 22.51 -21.47
N VAL A 7 -33.33 22.77 -20.17
CA VAL A 7 -32.15 23.41 -19.60
C VAL A 7 -31.04 22.36 -19.51
N PRO A 8 -29.84 22.57 -20.09
CA PRO A 8 -28.73 21.63 -19.90
C PRO A 8 -28.27 21.71 -18.45
N LYS A 9 -28.28 20.56 -17.75
CA LYS A 9 -27.64 20.41 -16.44
C LYS A 9 -26.12 20.43 -16.64
N ASP A 10 -25.54 21.61 -16.63
CA ASP A 10 -24.09 21.78 -16.57
C ASP A 10 -23.61 21.39 -15.16
N ARG A 11 -23.37 20.09 -15.00
CA ARG A 11 -22.63 19.56 -13.85
C ARG A 11 -21.16 19.76 -14.21
N PRO A 12 -20.37 20.56 -13.47
CA PRO A 12 -18.94 20.61 -13.72
C PRO A 12 -18.39 19.19 -13.58
N LYS A 13 -17.89 18.64 -14.69
CA LYS A 13 -17.10 17.41 -14.68
C LYS A 13 -15.80 17.76 -13.98
N VAL A 14 -15.77 17.57 -12.65
CA VAL A 14 -14.51 17.44 -11.92
C VAL A 14 -13.72 16.35 -12.66
N PRO A 15 -12.53 16.65 -13.20
CA PRO A 15 -11.63 15.58 -13.60
C PRO A 15 -11.33 14.84 -12.32
N ASN A 16 -11.94 13.67 -12.15
CA ASN A 16 -11.48 12.70 -11.18
C ASN A 16 -10.15 12.21 -11.74
N ASP A 17 -9.11 13.04 -11.58
CA ASP A 17 -7.70 12.67 -11.69
C ASP A 17 -7.38 11.77 -10.50
N ARG A 18 -8.12 10.65 -10.41
CA ARG A 18 -7.55 9.48 -9.80
C ARG A 18 -6.53 9.03 -10.83
N PRO A 19 -5.24 8.94 -10.48
CA PRO A 19 -4.31 8.26 -11.36
C PRO A 19 -4.96 6.93 -11.72
N LYS A 20 -5.21 6.70 -13.02
CA LYS A 20 -5.47 5.36 -13.53
C LYS A 20 -4.19 4.61 -13.22
N ALA A 21 -4.08 4.07 -12.01
CA ALA A 21 -3.07 3.08 -11.70
C ALA A 21 -3.28 2.00 -12.76
N PRO A 22 -2.29 1.70 -13.62
CA PRO A 22 -2.43 0.64 -14.58
C PRO A 22 -2.82 -0.62 -13.79
N GLN A 23 -4.02 -1.13 -14.03
CA GLN A 23 -4.57 -2.30 -13.32
C GLN A 23 -3.71 -3.56 -13.56
N ASP A 24 -2.85 -3.54 -14.59
CA ASP A 24 -2.00 -4.65 -15.01
C ASP A 24 -0.90 -5.06 -14.02
N ASP A 25 -0.50 -4.22 -13.07
CA ASP A 25 0.59 -4.52 -12.13
C ASP A 25 0.14 -4.56 -10.66
N LEU A 26 -1.16 -4.80 -10.40
CA LEU A 26 -1.65 -4.95 -9.04
C LEU A 26 -1.29 -6.32 -8.49
N VAL A 27 -0.51 -6.33 -7.41
CA VAL A 27 0.01 -7.52 -6.76
C VAL A 27 -0.49 -7.58 -5.33
N SER A 28 -0.80 -8.78 -4.85
CA SER A 28 -1.15 -9.00 -3.45
C SER A 28 0.13 -9.24 -2.66
N VAL A 29 0.35 -8.42 -1.64
CA VAL A 29 1.46 -8.58 -0.71
C VAL A 29 0.93 -8.82 0.70
N LYS A 30 1.63 -9.66 1.45
CA LYS A 30 1.31 -9.98 2.84
C LYS A 30 2.29 -9.30 3.76
N PHE A 31 1.77 -8.61 4.76
CA PHE A 31 2.53 -8.02 5.84
C PHE A 31 2.33 -8.83 7.09
N VAL A 32 3.41 -9.29 7.70
CA VAL A 32 3.41 -10.02 8.96
C VAL A 32 3.99 -9.09 10.02
N ASP A 33 3.20 -8.75 11.03
CA ASP A 33 3.69 -7.99 12.17
C ASP A 33 4.52 -8.91 13.07
N ALA A 34 5.84 -8.66 13.16
CA ALA A 34 6.76 -9.46 13.98
C ALA A 34 6.56 -9.30 15.49
N GLY A 35 5.67 -8.40 15.92
CA GLY A 35 5.44 -8.10 17.32
C GLY A 35 4.25 -8.85 17.94
N ARG A 36 3.49 -8.13 18.78
CA ARG A 36 2.58 -8.70 19.80
C ARG A 36 1.43 -9.59 19.31
N SER A 37 1.16 -9.68 18.01
CA SER A 37 -0.07 -10.34 17.55
C SER A 37 0.05 -11.18 16.29
N MET A 38 1.25 -11.36 15.71
CA MET A 38 1.44 -12.09 14.44
C MET A 38 0.34 -11.77 13.41
N ARG A 39 -0.08 -10.50 13.35
CA ARG A 39 -1.20 -10.10 12.51
C ARG A 39 -0.73 -10.07 11.06
N GLU A 40 -1.40 -10.86 10.24
CA GLU A 40 -1.21 -10.85 8.79
C GLU A 40 -2.16 -9.83 8.16
N THR A 41 -1.62 -8.89 7.40
CA THR A 41 -2.39 -7.92 6.64
C THR A 41 -2.06 -8.08 5.16
N THR A 42 -3.07 -8.39 4.35
CA THR A 42 -2.88 -8.45 2.90
C THR A 42 -3.30 -7.12 2.27
N VAL A 43 -2.44 -6.56 1.43
CA VAL A 43 -2.69 -5.31 0.70
C VAL A 43 -2.43 -5.56 -0.78
N CYS A 44 -3.30 -5.00 -1.63
CA CYS A 44 -3.07 -4.96 -3.06
C CYS A 44 -2.35 -3.65 -3.39
N ILE A 45 -1.16 -3.75 -3.98
CA ILE A 45 -0.31 -2.60 -4.33
C ILE A 45 0.05 -2.67 -5.80
N ASN A 46 0.52 -1.56 -6.39
CA ASN A 46 1.17 -1.63 -7.69
C ASN A 46 2.63 -2.06 -7.51
N ALA A 47 3.15 -3.00 -8.31
CA ALA A 47 4.53 -3.48 -8.18
C ALA A 47 5.59 -2.36 -8.36
N LYS A 48 5.24 -1.26 -9.05
CA LYS A 48 6.15 -0.14 -9.37
C LYS A 48 6.32 0.88 -8.24
N ILE A 49 5.63 0.72 -7.11
CA ILE A 49 5.74 1.65 -5.98
C ILE A 49 7.07 1.50 -5.24
N THR A 50 7.39 2.53 -4.46
CA THR A 50 8.51 2.53 -3.51
C THR A 50 8.14 1.83 -2.20
N VAL A 51 9.14 1.47 -1.40
CA VAL A 51 8.96 0.93 -0.05
C VAL A 51 8.28 1.97 0.87
N GLN A 52 8.50 3.27 0.66
CA GLN A 52 7.79 4.32 1.39
C GLN A 52 6.28 4.26 1.13
N GLU A 53 5.89 4.18 -0.13
CA GLU A 53 4.48 4.01 -0.54
C GLU A 53 3.90 2.69 -0.05
N LEU A 54 4.72 1.63 -0.01
CA LEU A 54 4.36 0.33 0.54
C LEU A 54 4.01 0.44 2.03
N LYS A 55 4.83 1.15 2.82
CA LYS A 55 4.56 1.42 4.24
C LYS A 55 3.28 2.23 4.41
N LEU A 56 3.06 3.25 3.59
CA LEU A 56 1.84 4.05 3.58
C LEU A 56 0.60 3.21 3.29
N ALA A 57 0.67 2.32 2.29
CA ALA A 57 -0.43 1.43 1.93
C ALA A 57 -0.77 0.44 3.07
N PHE A 58 0.26 -0.12 3.71
CA PHE A 58 0.07 -0.94 4.92
C PHE A 58 -0.55 -0.14 6.06
N ALA A 59 0.00 1.04 6.37
CA ALA A 59 -0.49 1.90 7.45
C ALA A 59 -1.96 2.31 7.24
N ALA A 60 -2.33 2.68 6.01
CA ALA A 60 -3.71 2.97 5.63
C ALA A 60 -4.63 1.76 5.79
N LYS A 61 -4.18 0.56 5.38
CA LYS A 61 -4.97 -0.68 5.52
C LYS A 61 -5.11 -1.12 6.98
N ALA A 62 -4.05 -0.98 7.77
CA ALA A 62 -4.01 -1.30 9.18
C ALA A 62 -4.74 -0.25 10.04
N SER A 63 -5.17 0.87 9.44
CA SER A 63 -5.72 2.04 10.15
C SER A 63 -4.79 2.52 11.27
N GLU A 64 -3.49 2.54 10.98
CA GLU A 64 -2.43 2.95 11.91
C GLU A 64 -1.60 4.09 11.32
N PRO A 65 -1.01 4.96 12.16
CA PRO A 65 -0.12 6.00 11.68
C PRO A 65 1.18 5.40 11.15
N LEU A 66 1.68 5.95 10.03
CA LEU A 66 2.95 5.55 9.41
C LEU A 66 4.12 5.57 10.41
N ALA A 67 4.10 6.51 11.37
CA ALA A 67 5.13 6.63 12.42
C ALA A 67 5.31 5.36 13.26
N ARG A 68 4.30 4.48 13.33
CA ARG A 68 4.43 3.18 14.01
C ARG A 68 5.15 2.13 13.18
N VAL A 69 5.21 2.30 11.86
CA VAL A 69 5.92 1.43 10.92
C VAL A 69 7.37 1.91 10.84
N GLN A 70 8.24 1.34 11.66
CA GLN A 70 9.66 1.73 11.67
C GLN A 70 10.36 1.20 10.41
N GLN A 71 10.25 -0.11 10.18
CA GLN A 71 11.04 -0.79 9.17
C GLN A 71 10.26 -1.94 8.54
N LEU A 72 10.47 -2.14 7.23
CA LEU A 72 10.00 -3.32 6.53
C LEU A 72 11.18 -4.23 6.24
N MET A 73 10.95 -5.53 6.35
CA MET A 73 11.91 -6.56 6.02
C MET A 73 11.32 -7.50 4.97
N CYS A 74 12.11 -7.94 4.00
CA CYS A 74 11.69 -8.97 3.05
C CYS A 74 12.84 -9.94 2.85
N GLY A 75 12.59 -11.24 3.05
CA GLY A 75 13.63 -12.28 2.94
C GLY A 75 14.84 -12.07 3.85
N GLY A 76 14.64 -11.50 5.04
CA GLY A 76 15.71 -11.19 6.00
C GLY A 76 16.49 -9.89 5.71
N VAL A 77 16.11 -9.12 4.69
CA VAL A 77 16.77 -7.85 4.34
C VAL A 77 15.90 -6.66 4.73
N CYS A 78 16.51 -5.72 5.45
CA CYS A 78 15.94 -4.45 5.83
C CYS A 78 15.77 -3.53 4.61
N LEU A 79 14.54 -3.15 4.32
CA LEU A 79 14.20 -2.36 3.13
C LEU A 79 14.34 -0.87 3.42
N ARG A 80 14.95 -0.15 2.47
CA ARG A 80 15.03 1.31 2.50
C ARG A 80 13.84 1.94 1.79
N ASP A 81 13.40 3.10 2.25
CA ASP A 81 12.21 3.79 1.75
C ASP A 81 12.26 4.13 0.25
N ASP A 82 13.44 4.50 -0.26
CA ASP A 82 13.69 4.83 -1.67
C ASP A 82 13.71 3.60 -2.61
N TRP A 83 13.79 2.39 -2.07
CA TRP A 83 13.84 1.18 -2.90
C TRP A 83 12.50 0.91 -3.57
N LYS A 84 12.53 0.43 -4.80
CA LYS A 84 11.34 -0.03 -5.52
C LYS A 84 10.98 -1.45 -5.16
N VAL A 85 9.70 -1.71 -4.93
CA VAL A 85 9.21 -3.05 -4.56
C VAL A 85 9.49 -4.07 -5.68
N ALA A 86 9.29 -3.67 -6.93
CA ALA A 86 9.63 -4.48 -8.10
C ALA A 86 11.09 -4.95 -8.13
N ASP A 87 12.02 -4.22 -7.51
CA ASP A 87 13.45 -4.54 -7.53
C ASP A 87 13.89 -5.48 -6.39
N LEU A 88 13.02 -5.73 -5.41
CA LEU A 88 13.33 -6.56 -4.27
C LEU A 88 13.42 -8.03 -4.69
N LYS A 89 14.54 -8.69 -4.37
CA LYS A 89 14.75 -10.11 -4.68
C LYS A 89 13.65 -11.00 -4.11
N GLY A 90 13.24 -10.78 -2.86
CA GLY A 90 12.16 -11.55 -2.22
C GLY A 90 10.80 -11.34 -2.90
N PHE A 91 10.54 -10.14 -3.40
CA PHE A 91 9.33 -9.83 -4.16
C PHE A 91 9.34 -10.49 -5.56
N LYS A 92 10.45 -10.36 -6.31
CA LYS A 92 10.61 -11.01 -7.62
C LYS A 92 10.44 -12.53 -7.52
N SER A 93 11.01 -13.15 -6.49
CA SER A 93 10.86 -14.59 -6.26
C SER A 93 9.41 -14.98 -6.01
N ALA A 94 8.69 -14.25 -5.15
CA ALA A 94 7.28 -14.51 -4.86
C ALA A 94 6.39 -14.38 -6.12
N MET A 95 6.63 -13.35 -6.94
CA MET A 95 5.93 -13.15 -8.21
C MET A 95 6.17 -14.29 -9.21
N LYS A 96 7.38 -14.86 -9.26
CA LYS A 96 7.69 -16.01 -10.15
C LYS A 96 6.91 -17.27 -9.79
N VAL A 97 6.63 -17.49 -8.51
CA VAL A 97 5.89 -18.66 -8.03
C VAL A 97 4.39 -18.37 -7.84
N ASN A 98 3.93 -17.20 -8.27
CA ASN A 98 2.55 -16.73 -8.09
C ASN A 98 2.10 -16.76 -6.61
N GLU A 99 3.01 -16.46 -5.69
CA GLU A 99 2.73 -16.35 -4.26
C GLU A 99 2.77 -14.89 -3.80
N PRO A 100 2.00 -14.53 -2.76
CA PRO A 100 2.05 -13.19 -2.20
C PRO A 100 3.40 -12.95 -1.52
N ALA A 101 4.07 -11.86 -1.92
CA ALA A 101 5.34 -11.49 -1.29
C ALA A 101 5.13 -11.18 0.19
N MET A 102 5.95 -11.78 1.05
CA MET A 102 5.89 -11.59 2.49
C MET A 102 6.84 -10.47 2.93
N PHE A 103 6.29 -9.52 3.68
CA PHE A 103 6.97 -8.41 4.30
C PHE A 103 6.80 -8.49 5.80
N ILE A 104 7.91 -8.49 6.53
CA ILE A 104 7.90 -8.45 7.98
C ILE A 104 7.88 -6.98 8.39
N VAL A 105 6.90 -6.60 9.18
CA VAL A 105 6.78 -5.25 9.73
C VAL A 105 7.45 -5.21 11.09
N HIS A 106 8.48 -4.39 11.21
CA HIS A 106 9.05 -3.97 12.47
C HIS A 106 8.40 -2.66 12.90
N ARG A 107 7.71 -2.70 14.04
CA ARG A 107 7.09 -1.53 14.65
C ARG A 107 7.99 -0.93 15.71
N ASN A 108 8.00 0.40 15.78
CA ASN A 108 8.54 1.09 16.93
C ASN A 108 7.59 0.90 18.11
N TYR A 109 7.94 -0.02 19.00
CA TYR A 109 7.32 -0.11 20.31
C TYR A 109 8.02 0.91 21.20
N THR A 110 7.69 2.19 21.05
CA THR A 110 7.86 3.12 22.17
C THR A 110 6.87 2.66 23.24
N GLY A 111 7.32 1.74 24.09
CA GLY A 111 6.69 1.45 25.37
C GLY A 111 6.42 2.79 26.05
N GLY A 112 5.18 2.99 26.49
CA GLY A 112 4.66 4.31 26.80
C GLY A 112 5.46 5.07 27.86
N THR A 113 5.24 6.37 27.85
CA THR A 113 5.04 7.08 29.11
C THR A 113 3.56 7.43 29.12
N PRO A 114 2.69 6.75 29.90
CA PRO A 114 1.46 7.41 30.32
C PRO A 114 1.89 8.63 31.14
N ALA A 115 1.49 9.82 30.68
CA ALA A 115 1.53 11.02 31.52
C ALA A 115 0.41 10.94 32.56
#